data_AF-A0A2V6K996-F1
#
_entry.id   AF-A0A2V6K996-F1
#
_cell.length_a   1.000
_cell.length_b   1.000
_cell.length_c   1.000
_cell.angle_alpha   90.00
_cell.angle_beta   90.00
_cell.angle_gamma   90.00
#
_symmetry.space_group_name_H-M   'P 1'
#
loop_
_entity.id
_entity.type
_entity.pdbx_description
1 polymer ?
#
loop_
_entity_poly.entity_id
_entity_poly.type
_entity_poly.pdbx_seq_one_letter_code
_entity_poly.pdbx_strand_id
1 'polypeptide(L)'
;MTPEMEIATDRKALQINLDPAKYGTFAEIGAGQEVARRFFRIGGAAGTVAKTMSAYDMTFSDAIYGPADRYVSRVRLQTMLDHEYSLLIERLDAKFGAEKTFFVFADTVAARSFKQRSESHGWLGMRFQSEPRAQPSQIIIHVRLLDPTNVEQQEALGVIGVNLLYGAFYQRQPEKLISSLHENLPSGRIEVDMIKFSGPVFQNVDNRLMSLQLVSQGLTNAVMFKADGETAQPAEIFYKKAILVERGSFRPVTYATNDMLDGARRVFLKHCDCSENEVVVLMEMTLENLLADGQVDHADFLARVDILGALGRTVLISKFGEYYRLAAYLFRYTNRAIGLVMGVPSLIEILNEKYYANLEGGILEALGRMFKGGLKLYVYPMIDETSGKVVTGTQIQVARNLRSLFRYLIDNQYVQEITDYHSEYLRIHPPDVLAKLQSGNSSWERMVPPEVVHMIKKREFFGYRRPIAA
;
A
#
# COMPACT_ATOMS: atom_id res chain seq x y z
N MET A 1 -3.42 -18.99 -19.42
CA MET A 1 -3.52 -17.73 -20.20
C MET A 1 -4.06 -17.99 -21.60
N THR A 2 -4.43 -16.95 -22.38
CA THR A 2 -4.74 -17.15 -23.80
C THR A 2 -3.45 -17.25 -24.62
N PRO A 3 -3.44 -17.95 -25.78
CA PRO A 3 -2.26 -18.03 -26.64
C PRO A 3 -1.72 -16.66 -27.07
N GLU A 4 -2.60 -15.68 -27.28
CA GLU A 4 -2.24 -14.31 -27.66
C GLU A 4 -1.43 -13.61 -26.56
N MET A 5 -1.80 -13.79 -25.29
CA MET A 5 -1.10 -13.21 -24.15
C MET A 5 0.29 -13.84 -23.95
N GLU A 6 0.39 -15.16 -24.18
CA GLU A 6 1.68 -15.86 -24.18
C GLU A 6 2.61 -15.32 -25.29
N ILE A 7 2.10 -15.21 -26.53
CA ILE A 7 2.87 -14.66 -27.65
C ILE A 7 3.30 -13.21 -27.38
N ALA A 8 2.42 -12.40 -26.81
CA ALA A 8 2.73 -11.01 -26.49
C ALA A 8 3.83 -10.89 -25.42
N THR A 9 3.83 -11.76 -24.41
CA THR A 9 4.90 -11.82 -23.40
C THR A 9 6.21 -12.30 -24.01
N ASP A 10 6.15 -13.34 -24.83
CA ASP A 10 7.32 -13.89 -25.51
C ASP A 10 7.96 -12.88 -26.47
N ARG A 11 7.16 -12.02 -27.12
CA ARG A 11 7.67 -10.89 -27.92
C ARG A 11 8.47 -9.88 -27.09
N LYS A 12 8.02 -9.56 -25.88
CA LYS A 12 8.77 -8.67 -24.96
C LYS A 12 10.12 -9.29 -24.59
N ALA A 13 10.13 -10.56 -24.22
CA ALA A 13 11.36 -11.29 -23.88
C ALA A 13 12.31 -11.39 -25.08
N LEU A 14 11.79 -11.69 -26.27
CA LEU A 14 12.57 -11.74 -27.51
C LEU A 14 13.16 -10.37 -27.86
N GLN A 15 12.41 -9.29 -27.72
CA GLN A 15 12.92 -7.94 -27.97
C GLN A 15 14.11 -7.62 -27.06
N ILE A 16 14.03 -7.96 -25.77
CA ILE A 16 15.16 -7.80 -24.85
C ILE A 16 16.33 -8.68 -25.30
N ASN A 17 16.07 -9.93 -25.68
CA ASN A 17 17.13 -10.86 -26.12
C ASN A 17 17.88 -10.39 -27.38
N LEU A 18 17.20 -9.66 -28.26
CA LEU A 18 17.76 -9.12 -29.50
C LEU A 18 18.40 -7.75 -29.33
N ASP A 19 18.29 -7.12 -28.15
CA ASP A 19 18.93 -5.84 -27.86
C ASP A 19 20.40 -6.07 -27.46
N PRO A 20 21.37 -5.77 -28.34
CA PRO A 20 22.77 -6.12 -28.11
C PRO A 20 23.39 -5.37 -26.92
N ALA A 21 22.76 -4.27 -26.47
CA ALA A 21 23.23 -3.50 -25.34
C ALA A 21 22.86 -4.14 -24.00
N LYS A 22 21.84 -5.01 -23.92
CA LYS A 22 21.38 -5.57 -22.64
C LYS A 22 22.13 -6.87 -22.34
N TYR A 23 22.82 -6.92 -21.19
CA TYR A 23 23.54 -8.13 -20.80
C TYR A 23 23.56 -8.31 -19.29
N GLY A 24 23.19 -9.47 -18.79
CA GLY A 24 22.93 -9.57 -17.36
C GLY A 24 22.74 -10.95 -16.79
N THR A 25 22.42 -10.96 -15.50
CA THR A 25 22.21 -12.18 -14.71
C THR A 25 20.76 -12.31 -14.28
N PHE A 26 20.26 -13.53 -14.28
CA PHE A 26 19.01 -13.89 -13.61
C PHE A 26 19.34 -14.71 -12.36
N ALA A 27 18.89 -14.27 -11.20
CA ALA A 27 19.08 -14.97 -9.93
C ALA A 27 17.72 -15.23 -9.27
N GLU A 28 17.19 -16.43 -9.45
CA GLU A 28 15.85 -16.79 -9.02
C GLU A 28 15.96 -17.78 -7.86
N ILE A 29 15.25 -17.56 -6.76
CA ILE A 29 15.24 -18.47 -5.60
C ILE A 29 13.82 -18.88 -5.23
N GLY A 30 13.66 -20.15 -4.88
CA GLY A 30 12.36 -20.74 -4.60
C GLY A 30 11.55 -20.89 -5.88
N ALA A 31 10.29 -20.47 -5.86
CA ALA A 31 9.37 -20.74 -6.96
C ALA A 31 9.50 -19.80 -8.18
N GLY A 32 10.46 -18.87 -8.18
CA GLY A 32 10.60 -17.82 -9.21
C GLY A 32 11.23 -18.23 -10.55
N GLN A 33 11.54 -19.51 -10.79
CA GLN A 33 12.37 -20.02 -11.92
C GLN A 33 11.80 -19.88 -13.34
N GLU A 34 10.88 -18.97 -13.58
CA GLU A 34 10.12 -18.88 -14.82
C GLU A 34 10.54 -17.72 -15.71
N VAL A 35 11.22 -16.70 -15.18
CA VAL A 35 11.64 -15.56 -15.98
C VAL A 35 12.81 -15.96 -16.86
N ALA A 36 13.89 -16.52 -16.29
CA ALA A 36 15.04 -16.97 -17.08
C ALA A 36 14.64 -18.07 -18.09
N ARG A 37 13.73 -18.98 -17.68
CA ARG A 37 13.21 -20.05 -18.55
C ARG A 37 12.56 -19.50 -19.81
N ARG A 38 11.77 -18.42 -19.70
CA ARG A 38 11.14 -17.76 -20.87
C ARG A 38 12.20 -17.22 -21.82
N PHE A 39 13.22 -16.53 -21.31
CA PHE A 39 14.32 -15.98 -22.11
C PHE A 39 15.09 -17.07 -22.86
N PHE A 40 15.28 -18.26 -22.28
CA PHE A 40 15.88 -19.38 -22.99
C PHE A 40 14.95 -19.97 -24.05
N ARG A 41 13.67 -20.15 -23.73
CA ARG A 41 12.67 -20.77 -24.63
C ARG A 41 12.52 -20.00 -25.95
N ILE A 42 12.52 -18.66 -25.90
CA ILE A 42 12.23 -17.84 -27.08
C ILE A 42 13.45 -17.61 -28.01
N GLY A 43 14.66 -18.01 -27.60
CA GLY A 43 15.90 -17.87 -28.38
C GLY A 43 16.58 -16.51 -28.28
N GLY A 44 17.84 -16.41 -28.73
CA GLY A 44 18.65 -15.16 -28.65
C GLY A 44 19.31 -14.88 -27.28
N ALA A 45 19.06 -15.73 -26.28
CA ALA A 45 19.56 -15.55 -24.91
C ALA A 45 21.08 -15.44 -24.80
N ALA A 46 21.87 -16.03 -25.72
CA ALA A 46 23.33 -15.94 -25.69
C ALA A 46 23.86 -14.50 -25.77
N GLY A 47 23.11 -13.58 -26.39
CA GLY A 47 23.45 -12.16 -26.48
C GLY A 47 23.15 -11.35 -25.21
N THR A 48 22.30 -11.91 -24.32
CA THR A 48 21.62 -11.18 -23.23
C THR A 48 21.86 -11.78 -21.85
N VAL A 49 21.96 -13.10 -21.74
CA VAL A 49 22.11 -13.83 -20.48
C VAL A 49 23.59 -14.19 -20.28
N ALA A 50 24.23 -13.55 -19.32
CA ALA A 50 25.59 -13.84 -18.89
C ALA A 50 25.64 -15.05 -17.93
N LYS A 51 24.68 -15.11 -17.01
CA LYS A 51 24.57 -16.13 -15.96
C LYS A 51 23.11 -16.32 -15.57
N THR A 52 22.76 -17.55 -15.23
CA THR A 52 21.56 -17.84 -14.43
C THR A 52 21.96 -18.54 -13.14
N MET A 53 21.23 -18.26 -12.07
CA MET A 53 21.49 -18.78 -10.74
C MET A 53 20.20 -19.24 -10.09
N SER A 54 20.23 -20.44 -9.51
CA SER A 54 19.11 -21.03 -8.79
C SER A 54 19.62 -21.76 -7.55
N ALA A 55 19.04 -21.45 -6.40
CA ALA A 55 19.34 -22.14 -5.15
C ALA A 55 18.04 -22.49 -4.40
N TYR A 56 17.69 -23.77 -4.36
CA TYR A 56 16.51 -24.25 -3.63
C TYR A 56 16.82 -24.62 -2.18
N ASP A 57 18.01 -25.16 -1.93
CA ASP A 57 18.44 -25.53 -0.60
C ASP A 57 18.90 -24.29 0.17
N MET A 58 18.42 -24.15 1.41
CA MET A 58 18.73 -23.00 2.26
C MET A 58 20.22 -22.90 2.56
N THR A 59 20.92 -24.03 2.74
CA THR A 59 22.36 -24.08 3.02
C THR A 59 23.15 -23.57 1.83
N PHE A 60 22.77 -23.99 0.61
CA PHE A 60 23.39 -23.47 -0.62
C PHE A 60 23.09 -21.98 -0.82
N SER A 61 21.85 -21.55 -0.57
CA SER A 61 21.47 -20.13 -0.64
C SER A 61 22.31 -19.30 0.33
N ASP A 62 22.49 -19.77 1.57
CA ASP A 62 23.26 -19.08 2.60
C ASP A 62 24.77 -19.06 2.31
N ALA A 63 25.30 -20.11 1.71
CA ALA A 63 26.70 -20.14 1.29
C ALA A 63 27.03 -19.05 0.24
N ILE A 64 26.03 -18.59 -0.50
CA ILE A 64 26.20 -17.63 -1.61
C ILE A 64 25.79 -16.23 -1.16
N TYR A 65 24.66 -16.09 -0.48
CA TYR A 65 24.06 -14.82 -0.11
C TYR A 65 24.10 -14.53 1.40
N GLY A 66 24.75 -15.36 2.20
CA GLY A 66 24.76 -15.26 3.66
C GLY A 66 23.44 -15.70 4.31
N PRO A 67 23.37 -15.81 5.65
CA PRO A 67 22.14 -16.16 6.36
C PRO A 67 21.09 -15.03 6.28
N ALA A 68 19.80 -15.38 6.36
CA ALA A 68 18.72 -14.40 6.48
C ALA A 68 17.62 -14.87 7.45
N ASP A 69 17.08 -13.94 8.23
CA ASP A 69 15.96 -14.21 9.15
C ASP A 69 14.70 -14.69 8.42
N ARG A 70 14.48 -14.16 7.20
CA ARG A 70 13.40 -14.57 6.29
C ARG A 70 13.94 -14.68 4.88
N TYR A 71 13.82 -15.88 4.30
CA TYR A 71 14.31 -16.16 2.95
C TYR A 71 13.47 -15.48 1.87
N VAL A 72 12.15 -15.34 2.07
CA VAL A 72 11.28 -14.54 1.21
C VAL A 72 11.10 -13.17 1.85
N SER A 73 12.02 -12.26 1.54
CA SER A 73 12.05 -10.91 2.11
C SER A 73 12.73 -9.92 1.18
N ARG A 74 12.44 -8.63 1.40
CA ARG A 74 13.13 -7.52 0.73
C ARG A 74 14.64 -7.53 0.98
N VAL A 75 15.07 -7.91 2.19
CA VAL A 75 16.49 -7.98 2.55
C VAL A 75 17.20 -9.06 1.74
N ARG A 76 16.59 -10.25 1.62
CA ARG A 76 17.15 -11.32 0.78
C ARG A 76 17.25 -10.88 -0.68
N LEU A 77 16.18 -10.32 -1.24
CA LEU A 77 16.19 -9.79 -2.62
C LEU A 77 17.33 -8.79 -2.82
N GLN A 78 17.48 -7.83 -1.91
CA GLN A 78 18.52 -6.81 -1.98
C GLN A 78 19.92 -7.44 -1.98
N THR A 79 20.15 -8.42 -1.10
CA THR A 79 21.43 -9.13 -1.00
C THR A 79 21.77 -9.88 -2.29
N MET A 80 20.77 -10.50 -2.93
CA MET A 80 20.94 -11.16 -4.23
C MET A 80 21.30 -10.15 -5.32
N LEU A 81 20.58 -9.02 -5.41
CA LEU A 81 20.86 -7.96 -6.38
C LEU A 81 22.28 -7.39 -6.19
N ASP A 82 22.71 -7.16 -4.95
CA ASP A 82 24.03 -6.64 -4.61
C ASP A 82 25.15 -7.61 -4.99
N HIS A 83 25.04 -8.86 -4.56
CA HIS A 83 26.02 -9.90 -4.82
C HIS A 83 26.20 -10.15 -6.32
N GLU A 84 25.08 -10.39 -7.02
CA GLU A 84 25.10 -10.77 -8.43
C GLU A 84 25.54 -9.63 -9.33
N TYR A 85 25.18 -8.39 -8.99
CA TYR A 85 25.62 -7.23 -9.76
C TYR A 85 27.11 -6.99 -9.59
N SER A 86 27.63 -7.10 -8.35
CA SER A 86 29.06 -6.95 -8.08
C SER A 86 29.88 -8.00 -8.83
N LEU A 87 29.42 -9.26 -8.83
CA LEU A 87 30.05 -10.35 -9.57
C LEU A 87 30.02 -10.12 -11.08
N LEU A 88 28.90 -9.63 -11.62
CA LEU A 88 28.77 -9.31 -13.04
C LEU A 88 29.78 -8.25 -13.47
N ILE A 89 29.92 -7.17 -12.68
CA ILE A 89 30.90 -6.10 -12.94
C ILE A 89 32.34 -6.65 -12.86
N GLU A 90 32.68 -7.38 -11.79
CA GLU A 90 34.01 -7.98 -11.58
C GLU A 90 34.45 -8.81 -12.80
N ARG A 91 33.53 -9.58 -13.37
CA ARG A 91 33.85 -10.56 -14.42
C ARG A 91 33.82 -9.97 -15.82
N LEU A 92 32.99 -8.97 -16.08
CA LEU A 92 32.65 -8.58 -17.46
C LEU A 92 32.90 -7.11 -17.81
N ASP A 93 33.10 -6.21 -16.84
CA ASP A 93 33.23 -4.77 -17.14
C ASP A 93 34.44 -4.47 -18.04
N ALA A 94 35.58 -5.11 -17.79
CA ALA A 94 36.79 -4.91 -18.58
C ALA A 94 36.59 -5.26 -20.07
N LYS A 95 35.73 -6.25 -20.36
CA LYS A 95 35.51 -6.75 -21.72
C LYS A 95 34.33 -6.08 -22.43
N PHE A 96 33.23 -5.88 -21.71
CA PHE A 96 31.95 -5.47 -22.32
C PHE A 96 31.41 -4.15 -21.77
N GLY A 97 31.95 -3.64 -20.67
CA GLY A 97 31.37 -2.49 -19.96
C GLY A 97 31.35 -1.18 -20.75
N ALA A 98 32.16 -1.04 -21.80
CA ALA A 98 32.13 0.13 -22.68
C ALA A 98 30.99 0.11 -23.70
N GLU A 99 30.47 -1.08 -24.05
CA GLU A 99 29.48 -1.27 -25.11
C GLU A 99 28.11 -1.69 -24.57
N LYS A 100 28.12 -2.45 -23.46
CA LYS A 100 26.91 -3.05 -22.89
C LYS A 100 26.47 -2.34 -21.62
N THR A 101 25.17 -2.33 -21.42
CA THR A 101 24.49 -1.96 -20.16
C THR A 101 24.20 -3.22 -19.37
N PHE A 102 24.76 -3.30 -18.17
CA PHE A 102 24.59 -4.46 -17.31
C PHE A 102 23.29 -4.43 -16.51
N PHE A 103 22.68 -5.60 -16.34
CA PHE A 103 21.53 -5.78 -15.45
C PHE A 103 21.62 -7.05 -14.60
N VAL A 104 20.90 -7.05 -13.49
CA VAL A 104 20.59 -8.22 -12.69
C VAL A 104 19.10 -8.20 -12.41
N PHE A 105 18.42 -9.27 -12.81
CA PHE A 105 17.08 -9.60 -12.30
C PHE A 105 17.24 -10.60 -11.15
N ALA A 106 16.53 -10.36 -10.06
CA ALA A 106 16.48 -11.30 -8.95
C ALA A 106 15.06 -11.45 -8.41
N ASP A 107 14.77 -12.65 -7.92
CA ASP A 107 13.55 -12.89 -7.15
C ASP A 107 13.75 -13.90 -6.02
N THR A 108 12.91 -13.76 -4.99
CA THR A 108 12.76 -14.75 -3.92
C THR A 108 11.27 -14.94 -3.65
N VAL A 109 10.79 -16.18 -3.87
CA VAL A 109 9.35 -16.44 -3.94
C VAL A 109 8.95 -17.69 -3.17
N ALA A 110 7.91 -17.54 -2.34
CA ALA A 110 7.18 -18.65 -1.73
C ALA A 110 5.88 -18.87 -2.48
N ALA A 111 5.86 -19.86 -3.36
CA ALA A 111 4.63 -20.33 -3.99
C ALA A 111 3.95 -21.42 -3.13
N ARG A 112 2.73 -21.78 -3.51
CA ARG A 112 1.89 -22.71 -2.75
C ARG A 112 2.56 -24.08 -2.63
N SER A 113 2.74 -24.53 -1.40
CA SER A 113 3.28 -25.86 -1.10
C SER A 113 2.17 -26.89 -0.90
N PHE A 114 2.49 -28.18 -1.12
CA PHE A 114 1.59 -29.28 -0.82
C PHE A 114 1.36 -29.50 0.69
N LYS A 115 2.24 -28.97 1.55
CA LYS A 115 2.24 -29.22 3.01
C LYS A 115 1.68 -28.06 3.85
N GLN A 116 1.75 -26.82 3.37
CA GLN A 116 1.32 -25.62 4.10
C GLN A 116 0.44 -24.71 3.24
N ARG A 117 -0.68 -24.25 3.83
CA ARG A 117 -1.59 -23.22 3.28
C ARG A 117 -1.18 -21.80 3.74
N SER A 118 0.10 -21.45 3.64
CA SER A 118 0.54 -20.07 3.87
C SER A 118 0.20 -19.19 2.67
N GLU A 119 0.17 -17.87 2.88
CA GLU A 119 0.06 -16.91 1.79
C GLU A 119 1.20 -17.11 0.78
N SER A 120 0.87 -17.10 -0.51
CA SER A 120 1.85 -17.22 -1.60
C SER A 120 2.23 -15.83 -2.08
N HIS A 121 3.51 -15.49 -2.03
CA HIS A 121 4.01 -14.14 -2.29
C HIS A 121 5.50 -14.15 -2.66
N GLY A 122 6.00 -13.03 -3.19
CA GLY A 122 7.38 -12.93 -3.62
C GLY A 122 7.89 -11.50 -3.72
N TRP A 123 9.21 -11.37 -3.67
CA TRP A 123 9.93 -10.13 -3.95
C TRP A 123 10.67 -10.29 -5.27
N LEU A 124 10.42 -9.37 -6.21
CA LEU A 124 11.12 -9.31 -7.49
C LEU A 124 11.85 -7.98 -7.58
N GLY A 125 13.01 -7.98 -8.22
CA GLY A 125 13.78 -6.77 -8.40
C GLY A 125 14.67 -6.80 -9.62
N MET A 126 14.97 -5.62 -10.11
CA MET A 126 15.89 -5.42 -11.20
C MET A 126 16.84 -4.28 -10.87
N ARG A 127 18.13 -4.55 -10.96
CA ARG A 127 19.19 -3.55 -10.93
C ARG A 127 19.77 -3.43 -12.33
N PHE A 128 19.93 -2.22 -12.85
CA PHE A 128 20.36 -2.04 -14.24
C PHE A 128 21.06 -0.70 -14.48
N GLN A 129 21.89 -0.68 -15.52
CA GLN A 129 22.49 0.53 -16.05
C GLN A 129 21.61 1.12 -17.16
N SER A 130 21.43 2.45 -17.15
CA SER A 130 20.81 3.16 -18.28
C SER A 130 21.79 3.36 -19.43
N GLU A 131 23.07 3.54 -19.12
CA GLU A 131 24.17 3.75 -20.06
C GLU A 131 25.38 2.89 -19.64
N PRO A 132 26.26 2.48 -20.58
CA PRO A 132 27.45 1.71 -20.25
C PRO A 132 28.27 2.37 -19.14
N ARG A 133 28.66 1.60 -18.12
CA ARG A 133 29.38 2.07 -16.90
C ARG A 133 28.68 3.14 -16.05
N ALA A 134 27.41 3.47 -16.32
CA ALA A 134 26.66 4.34 -15.43
C ALA A 134 26.43 3.67 -14.05
N GLN A 135 26.23 4.51 -13.04
CA GLN A 135 25.75 4.05 -11.74
C GLN A 135 24.37 3.39 -11.91
N PRO A 136 24.14 2.20 -11.33
CA PRO A 136 22.91 1.47 -11.58
C PRO A 136 21.70 2.11 -10.89
N SER A 137 20.55 1.96 -11.52
CA SER A 137 19.25 2.18 -10.90
C SER A 137 18.58 0.85 -10.57
N GLN A 138 17.58 0.89 -9.69
CA GLN A 138 16.93 -0.30 -9.20
C GLN A 138 15.42 -0.10 -9.05
N ILE A 139 14.66 -1.12 -9.43
CA ILE A 139 13.22 -1.25 -9.21
C ILE A 139 13.00 -2.51 -8.40
N ILE A 140 12.22 -2.42 -7.33
CA ILE A 140 11.78 -3.58 -6.55
C ILE A 140 10.25 -3.58 -6.45
N ILE A 141 9.65 -4.75 -6.50
CA ILE A 141 8.22 -4.96 -6.29
C ILE A 141 8.00 -6.12 -5.30
N HIS A 142 6.90 -6.03 -4.56
CA HIS A 142 6.33 -7.18 -3.87
C HIS A 142 5.06 -7.60 -4.60
N VAL A 143 4.86 -8.92 -4.70
CA VAL A 143 3.71 -9.52 -5.38
C VAL A 143 3.04 -10.55 -4.49
N ARG A 144 1.71 -10.61 -4.55
CA ARG A 144 0.91 -11.69 -3.98
C ARG A 144 0.40 -12.57 -5.11
N LEU A 145 0.52 -13.87 -4.93
CA LEU A 145 0.16 -14.89 -5.91
C LEU A 145 -1.21 -15.45 -5.54
N LEU A 146 -2.21 -15.15 -6.37
CA LEU A 146 -3.61 -15.39 -6.06
C LEU A 146 -4.15 -16.68 -6.71
N ASP A 147 -3.40 -17.24 -7.65
CA ASP A 147 -3.78 -18.49 -8.30
C ASP A 147 -3.86 -19.67 -7.31
N PRO A 148 -4.77 -20.62 -7.56
CA PRO A 148 -4.98 -21.75 -6.66
C PRO A 148 -3.86 -22.80 -6.74
N THR A 149 -3.16 -22.93 -7.87
CA THR A 149 -2.13 -23.96 -8.06
C THR A 149 -0.72 -23.39 -8.23
N ASN A 150 0.29 -24.14 -7.82
CA ASN A 150 1.69 -23.73 -7.93
C ASN A 150 2.13 -23.46 -9.39
N VAL A 151 1.69 -24.29 -10.33
CA VAL A 151 2.05 -24.14 -11.76
C VAL A 151 1.49 -22.85 -12.34
N GLU A 152 0.25 -22.51 -11.99
CA GLU A 152 -0.36 -21.24 -12.40
C GLU A 152 0.38 -20.04 -11.80
N GLN A 153 0.75 -20.12 -10.51
CA GLN A 153 1.53 -19.06 -9.84
C GLN A 153 2.89 -18.85 -10.52
N GLN A 154 3.59 -19.94 -10.87
CA GLN A 154 4.84 -19.92 -11.63
C GLN A 154 4.66 -19.27 -13.01
N GLU A 155 3.65 -19.70 -13.77
CA GLU A 155 3.33 -19.14 -15.09
C GLU A 155 3.14 -17.61 -15.01
N ALA A 156 2.42 -17.13 -13.99
CA ALA A 156 2.16 -15.71 -13.75
C ALA A 156 3.42 -14.95 -13.32
N LEU A 157 4.28 -15.54 -12.48
CA LEU A 157 5.59 -14.98 -12.09
C LEU A 157 6.49 -14.74 -13.32
N GLY A 158 6.53 -15.71 -14.24
CA GLY A 158 7.29 -15.57 -15.47
C GLY A 158 6.84 -14.36 -16.31
N VAL A 159 5.53 -14.10 -16.40
CA VAL A 159 5.00 -12.95 -17.15
C VAL A 159 5.33 -11.64 -16.46
N ILE A 160 5.04 -11.51 -15.16
CA ILE A 160 5.30 -10.25 -14.46
C ILE A 160 6.80 -9.92 -14.38
N GLY A 161 7.67 -10.93 -14.28
CA GLY A 161 9.12 -10.74 -14.34
C GLY A 161 9.56 -10.19 -15.70
N VAL A 162 9.07 -10.76 -16.81
CA VAL A 162 9.31 -10.23 -18.17
C VAL A 162 8.78 -8.80 -18.29
N ASN A 163 7.58 -8.52 -17.77
CA ASN A 163 6.99 -7.18 -17.80
C ASN A 163 7.82 -6.17 -16.99
N LEU A 164 8.36 -6.57 -15.83
CA LEU A 164 9.24 -5.72 -15.02
C LEU A 164 10.52 -5.38 -15.77
N LEU A 165 11.17 -6.37 -16.39
CA LEU A 165 12.37 -6.18 -17.22
C LEU A 165 12.10 -5.26 -18.42
N TYR A 166 11.02 -5.55 -19.15
CA TYR A 166 10.62 -4.75 -20.30
C TYR A 166 10.29 -3.32 -19.91
N GLY A 167 9.54 -3.14 -18.82
CA GLY A 167 9.20 -1.87 -18.24
C GLY A 167 10.45 -1.05 -17.89
N ALA A 168 11.38 -1.66 -17.15
CA ALA A 168 12.62 -1.00 -16.74
C ALA A 168 13.49 -0.53 -17.92
N PHE A 169 13.55 -1.31 -19.00
CA PHE A 169 14.36 -0.96 -20.17
C PHE A 169 13.71 0.02 -21.14
N TYR A 170 12.39 -0.07 -21.32
CA TYR A 170 11.73 0.61 -22.45
C TYR A 170 10.68 1.64 -22.03
N GLN A 171 10.24 1.67 -20.76
CA GLN A 171 9.30 2.69 -20.28
C GLN A 171 10.04 3.85 -19.63
N ARG A 172 9.87 5.05 -20.20
CA ARG A 172 10.47 6.29 -19.67
C ARG A 172 9.68 6.91 -18.52
N GLN A 173 8.39 6.60 -18.43
CA GLN A 173 7.47 7.13 -17.42
C GLN A 173 7.18 6.03 -16.39
N PRO A 174 7.53 6.22 -15.11
CA PRO A 174 7.25 5.23 -14.06
C PRO A 174 5.79 4.79 -13.98
N GLU A 175 4.83 5.69 -14.24
CA GLU A 175 3.40 5.39 -14.23
C GLU A 175 3.03 4.40 -15.35
N LYS A 176 3.66 4.51 -16.53
CA LYS A 176 3.49 3.56 -17.64
C LYS A 176 4.19 2.23 -17.37
N LEU A 177 5.32 2.26 -16.68
CA LEU A 177 5.96 1.04 -16.22
C LEU A 177 5.01 0.27 -15.30
N ILE A 178 4.41 0.95 -14.32
CA ILE A 178 3.44 0.36 -13.39
C ILE A 178 2.26 -0.24 -14.16
N SER A 179 1.65 0.50 -15.09
CA SER A 179 0.53 -0.03 -15.89
C SER A 179 0.93 -1.27 -16.69
N SER A 180 2.18 -1.33 -17.15
CA SER A 180 2.68 -2.44 -17.97
C SER A 180 2.92 -3.74 -17.19
N LEU A 181 2.99 -3.71 -15.85
CA LEU A 181 3.23 -4.89 -15.03
C LEU A 181 2.14 -5.96 -15.18
N HIS A 182 0.89 -5.55 -15.39
CA HIS A 182 -0.26 -6.45 -15.58
C HIS A 182 -0.56 -6.79 -17.05
N GLU A 183 0.19 -6.25 -18.01
CA GLU A 183 0.00 -6.62 -19.42
C GLU A 183 0.18 -8.13 -19.58
N ASN A 184 -0.70 -8.76 -20.37
CA ASN A 184 -0.69 -10.20 -20.59
C ASN A 184 -0.90 -11.06 -19.32
N LEU A 185 -1.46 -10.48 -18.24
CA LEU A 185 -1.92 -11.21 -17.07
C LEU A 185 -3.43 -11.05 -16.91
N PRO A 186 -4.22 -12.14 -16.85
CA PRO A 186 -5.63 -12.05 -16.49
C PRO A 186 -5.79 -11.40 -15.11
N SER A 187 -6.86 -10.61 -14.95
CA SER A 187 -7.17 -9.97 -13.67
C SER A 187 -7.34 -11.00 -12.56
N GLY A 188 -6.82 -10.68 -11.37
CA GLY A 188 -6.97 -11.52 -10.17
C GLY A 188 -5.97 -12.67 -10.02
N ARG A 189 -4.94 -12.78 -10.87
CA ARG A 189 -3.87 -13.78 -10.71
C ARG A 189 -2.71 -13.31 -9.83
N ILE A 190 -2.35 -12.04 -9.97
CA ILE A 190 -1.29 -11.38 -9.20
C ILE A 190 -1.80 -10.04 -8.68
N GLU A 191 -1.38 -9.67 -7.47
CA GLU A 191 -1.53 -8.33 -6.90
C GLU A 191 -0.13 -7.75 -6.67
N VAL A 192 0.14 -6.53 -7.18
CA VAL A 192 1.39 -5.80 -6.89
C VAL A 192 1.09 -4.80 -5.77
N ASP A 193 1.42 -5.15 -4.54
CA ASP A 193 1.05 -4.40 -3.33
C ASP A 193 2.19 -3.48 -2.81
N MET A 194 3.36 -3.51 -3.45
CA MET A 194 4.45 -2.58 -3.17
C MET A 194 5.35 -2.40 -4.40
N ILE A 195 5.81 -1.16 -4.62
CA ILE A 195 6.85 -0.82 -5.59
C ILE A 195 7.80 0.22 -5.01
N LYS A 196 9.10 0.12 -5.34
CA LYS A 196 10.07 1.17 -5.05
C LYS A 196 11.10 1.31 -6.18
N PHE A 197 11.33 2.56 -6.53
CA PHE A 197 12.34 3.02 -7.48
C PHE A 197 13.49 3.68 -6.71
N SER A 198 14.72 3.46 -7.17
CA SER A 198 15.93 4.04 -6.57
C SER A 198 17.08 4.14 -7.58
N GLY A 199 18.01 5.06 -7.34
CA GLY A 199 19.18 5.29 -8.19
C GLY A 199 19.00 6.43 -9.21
N PRO A 200 20.03 6.70 -10.03
CA PRO A 200 20.14 7.92 -10.83
C PRO A 200 18.97 8.21 -11.78
N VAL A 201 18.39 7.17 -12.41
CA VAL A 201 17.27 7.33 -13.36
C VAL A 201 15.99 7.80 -12.65
N PHE A 202 15.88 7.54 -11.35
CA PHE A 202 14.65 7.77 -10.57
C PHE A 202 14.80 8.88 -9.52
N GLN A 203 15.80 9.76 -9.63
CA GLN A 203 16.05 10.84 -8.65
C GLN A 203 14.84 11.77 -8.43
N ASN A 204 14.02 11.96 -9.46
CA ASN A 204 12.83 12.83 -9.41
C ASN A 204 11.53 12.05 -9.13
N VAL A 205 11.61 10.76 -8.81
CA VAL A 205 10.45 9.91 -8.56
C VAL A 205 10.10 9.92 -7.08
N ASP A 206 8.87 10.35 -6.75
CA ASP A 206 8.33 10.17 -5.41
C ASP A 206 7.68 8.78 -5.30
N ASN A 207 8.28 7.89 -4.52
CA ASN A 207 7.79 6.52 -4.32
C ASN A 207 6.39 6.45 -3.69
N ARG A 208 5.93 7.53 -3.05
CA ARG A 208 4.57 7.61 -2.50
C ARG A 208 3.54 7.77 -3.60
N LEU A 209 3.85 8.58 -4.60
CA LEU A 209 3.05 8.67 -5.83
C LEU A 209 3.05 7.32 -6.57
N MET A 210 4.21 6.65 -6.66
CA MET A 210 4.28 5.35 -7.33
C MET A 210 3.43 4.28 -6.65
N SER A 211 3.39 4.29 -5.32
CA SER A 211 2.51 3.39 -4.58
C SER A 211 1.04 3.78 -4.76
N LEU A 212 0.70 5.07 -4.77
CA LEU A 212 -0.65 5.52 -5.11
C LEU A 212 -1.08 5.03 -6.50
N GLN A 213 -0.18 5.01 -7.48
CA GLN A 213 -0.44 4.49 -8.82
C GLN A 213 -0.81 2.99 -8.80
N LEU A 214 -0.28 2.19 -7.89
CA LEU A 214 -0.69 0.78 -7.74
C LEU A 214 -2.18 0.66 -7.40
N VAL A 215 -2.72 1.55 -6.56
CA VAL A 215 -4.14 1.53 -6.17
C VAL A 215 -4.99 2.15 -7.28
N SER A 216 -4.60 3.31 -7.81
CA SER A 216 -5.40 4.03 -8.82
C SER A 216 -5.50 3.27 -10.15
N GLN A 217 -4.47 2.51 -10.51
CA GLN A 217 -4.46 1.67 -11.72
C GLN A 217 -4.97 0.24 -11.46
N GLY A 218 -5.36 -0.08 -10.22
CA GLY A 218 -6.03 -1.34 -9.88
C GLY A 218 -5.11 -2.55 -9.70
N LEU A 219 -3.79 -2.37 -9.55
CA LEU A 219 -2.83 -3.43 -9.28
C LEU A 219 -2.94 -3.97 -7.85
N THR A 220 -3.41 -3.14 -6.92
CA THR A 220 -3.73 -3.54 -5.54
C THR A 220 -4.94 -2.77 -5.00
N ASN A 221 -5.44 -3.21 -3.85
CA ASN A 221 -6.55 -2.56 -3.15
C ASN A 221 -6.07 -1.55 -2.11
N ALA A 222 -4.81 -1.66 -1.68
CA ALA A 222 -4.25 -0.80 -0.66
C ALA A 222 -2.72 -0.75 -0.71
N VAL A 223 -2.16 0.41 -0.34
CA VAL A 223 -0.72 0.63 -0.13
C VAL A 223 -0.47 1.41 1.16
N MET A 224 0.74 1.31 1.70
CA MET A 224 1.09 1.90 2.98
C MET A 224 2.39 2.69 2.96
N PHE A 225 2.43 3.73 3.78
CA PHE A 225 3.59 4.57 4.05
C PHE A 225 3.84 4.66 5.54
N LYS A 226 5.10 4.52 5.94
CA LYS A 226 5.54 4.87 7.29
C LYS A 226 5.62 6.39 7.44
N ALA A 227 5.77 6.85 8.68
CA ALA A 227 5.88 8.28 9.00
C ALA A 227 7.08 8.97 8.35
N ASP A 228 8.16 8.22 8.08
CA ASP A 228 9.35 8.69 7.34
C ASP A 228 9.13 8.79 5.82
N GLY A 229 7.94 8.42 5.33
CA GLY A 229 7.59 8.42 3.91
C GLY A 229 8.03 7.14 3.17
N GLU A 230 8.68 6.19 3.84
CA GLU A 230 9.07 4.93 3.22
C GLU A 230 7.86 4.06 2.92
N THR A 231 7.85 3.48 1.73
CA THR A 231 6.84 2.50 1.30
C THR A 231 7.00 1.22 2.09
N ALA A 232 5.88 0.68 2.57
CA ALA A 232 5.86 -0.49 3.45
C ALA A 232 4.96 -1.59 2.89
N GLN A 233 5.42 -2.83 3.03
CA GLN A 233 4.61 -4.00 2.74
C GLN A 233 3.69 -4.27 3.96
N PRO A 234 2.36 -4.43 3.77
CA PRO A 234 1.41 -4.51 4.87
C PRO A 234 1.67 -5.63 5.90
N ALA A 235 2.07 -6.82 5.44
CA ALA A 235 2.34 -7.95 6.33
C ALA A 235 3.58 -7.72 7.22
N GLU A 236 4.55 -6.92 6.79
CA GLU A 236 5.68 -6.51 7.64
C GLU A 236 5.24 -5.59 8.79
N ILE A 237 4.24 -4.72 8.56
CA ILE A 237 3.75 -3.77 9.56
C ILE A 237 2.78 -4.42 10.54
N PHE A 238 1.87 -5.25 10.03
CA PHE A 238 0.74 -5.78 10.81
C PHE A 238 1.05 -7.06 11.58
N TYR A 239 2.20 -7.70 11.32
CA TYR A 239 2.54 -8.98 11.93
C TYR A 239 2.48 -8.94 13.45
N LYS A 240 1.54 -9.69 14.03
CA LYS A 240 1.27 -9.77 15.48
C LYS A 240 0.92 -8.43 16.14
N LYS A 241 0.51 -7.43 15.38
CA LYS A 241 0.11 -6.11 15.89
C LYS A 241 -1.40 -5.99 16.01
N ALA A 242 -1.85 -5.33 17.06
CA ALA A 242 -3.19 -4.78 17.13
C ALA A 242 -3.27 -3.53 16.25
N ILE A 243 -4.42 -3.26 15.64
CA ILE A 243 -4.56 -2.19 14.65
C ILE A 243 -5.67 -1.24 15.06
N LEU A 244 -5.39 0.06 15.05
CA LEU A 244 -6.38 1.11 15.19
C LEU A 244 -6.36 1.95 13.92
N VAL A 245 -7.51 2.10 13.25
CA VAL A 245 -7.60 2.84 11.99
C VAL A 245 -8.55 4.01 12.13
N GLU A 246 -8.09 5.21 11.82
CA GLU A 246 -8.94 6.37 11.60
C GLU A 246 -9.03 6.65 10.10
N ARG A 247 -10.26 6.70 9.57
CA ARG A 247 -10.51 7.08 8.18
C ARG A 247 -10.79 8.57 8.10
N GLY A 248 -10.15 9.27 7.16
CA GLY A 248 -10.40 10.69 6.96
C GLY A 248 -9.82 11.25 5.67
N SER A 249 -10.23 12.46 5.31
CA SER A 249 -9.61 13.19 4.20
C SER A 249 -8.28 13.83 4.60
N PHE A 250 -8.07 14.12 5.88
CA PHE A 250 -6.88 14.75 6.46
C PHE A 250 -6.43 16.03 5.74
N ARG A 251 -7.40 16.85 5.33
CA ARG A 251 -7.19 18.05 4.50
C ARG A 251 -7.70 19.35 5.16
N PRO A 252 -6.98 19.93 6.14
CA PRO A 252 -5.84 19.36 6.85
C PRO A 252 -6.27 18.48 8.05
N VAL A 253 -5.30 17.88 8.73
CA VAL A 253 -5.49 17.29 10.07
C VAL A 253 -5.82 18.40 11.08
N THR A 254 -6.82 18.19 11.93
CA THR A 254 -7.29 19.17 12.92
C THR A 254 -7.16 18.65 14.35
N TYR A 255 -7.40 19.52 15.34
CA TYR A 255 -7.50 19.07 16.73
C TYR A 255 -8.65 18.07 16.94
N ALA A 256 -9.76 18.18 16.21
CA ALA A 256 -10.84 17.20 16.29
C ALA A 256 -10.42 15.80 15.81
N THR A 257 -9.62 15.74 14.74
CA THR A 257 -9.04 14.48 14.24
C THR A 257 -8.15 13.84 15.32
N ASN A 258 -7.21 14.61 15.87
CA ASN A 258 -6.28 14.08 16.88
C ASN A 258 -7.01 13.67 18.17
N ASP A 259 -7.98 14.45 18.64
CA ASP A 259 -8.72 14.15 19.86
C ASP A 259 -9.59 12.90 19.73
N MET A 260 -10.22 12.73 18.56
CA MET A 260 -10.93 11.50 18.21
C MET A 260 -10.01 10.28 18.25
N LEU A 261 -8.83 10.37 17.63
CA LEU A 261 -7.85 9.28 17.63
C LEU A 261 -7.31 8.96 19.02
N ASP A 262 -6.92 9.98 19.77
CA ASP A 262 -6.32 9.83 21.09
C ASP A 262 -7.35 9.28 22.09
N GLY A 263 -8.59 9.78 22.04
CA GLY A 263 -9.71 9.24 22.80
C GLY A 263 -10.00 7.79 22.48
N ALA A 264 -10.08 7.44 21.19
CA ALA A 264 -10.25 6.05 20.77
C ALA A 264 -9.11 5.16 21.25
N ARG A 265 -7.86 5.63 21.16
CA ARG A 265 -6.67 4.90 21.60
C ARG A 265 -6.69 4.63 23.11
N ARG A 266 -7.12 5.59 23.93
CA ARG A 266 -7.30 5.40 25.38
C ARG A 266 -8.32 4.29 25.66
N VAL A 267 -9.46 4.28 24.96
CA VAL A 267 -10.48 3.22 25.14
C VAL A 267 -9.98 1.88 24.59
N PHE A 268 -9.29 1.88 23.45
CA PHE A 268 -8.75 0.68 22.82
C PHE A 268 -7.74 -0.03 23.72
N LEU A 269 -6.75 0.69 24.26
CA LEU A 269 -5.72 0.14 25.14
C LEU A 269 -6.27 -0.40 26.46
N LYS A 270 -7.39 0.15 26.97
CA LYS A 270 -8.07 -0.37 28.17
C LYS A 270 -8.73 -1.73 27.92
N HIS A 271 -9.13 -2.02 26.68
CA HIS A 271 -9.88 -3.22 26.34
C HIS A 271 -9.07 -4.25 25.53
N CYS A 272 -7.99 -3.84 24.87
CA CYS A 272 -7.09 -4.77 24.21
C CYS A 272 -6.17 -5.40 25.25
N ASP A 273 -5.96 -6.70 25.14
CA ASP A 273 -4.85 -7.40 25.82
C ASP A 273 -3.56 -7.15 25.03
N CYS A 274 -3.14 -5.87 24.98
CA CYS A 274 -2.02 -5.43 24.17
C CYS A 274 -1.33 -4.20 24.77
N SER A 275 0.00 -4.17 24.63
CA SER A 275 0.81 -3.04 25.04
C SER A 275 0.89 -1.95 23.97
N GLU A 276 1.26 -0.74 24.37
CA GLU A 276 1.22 0.45 23.49
C GLU A 276 2.10 0.31 22.23
N ASN A 277 3.24 -0.37 22.36
CA ASN A 277 4.17 -0.67 21.26
C ASN A 277 3.70 -1.83 20.36
N GLU A 278 2.65 -2.55 20.74
CA GLU A 278 1.99 -3.59 19.94
C GLU A 278 0.81 -3.04 19.11
N VAL A 279 0.46 -1.76 19.28
CA VAL A 279 -0.59 -1.10 18.50
C VAL A 279 0.02 -0.34 17.33
N VAL A 280 -0.48 -0.63 16.14
CA VAL A 280 -0.23 0.16 14.93
C VAL A 280 -1.43 1.06 14.70
N VAL A 281 -1.19 2.36 14.66
CA VAL A 281 -2.19 3.37 14.32
C VAL A 281 -2.07 3.73 12.84
N LEU A 282 -3.17 3.64 12.11
CA LEU A 282 -3.24 3.92 10.69
C LEU A 282 -4.18 5.08 10.40
N MET A 283 -3.71 5.99 9.57
CA MET A 283 -4.51 7.06 8.99
C MET A 283 -4.90 6.64 7.58
N GLU A 284 -6.14 6.24 7.39
CA GLU A 284 -6.63 5.74 6.11
C GLU A 284 -7.29 6.84 5.29
N MET A 285 -6.80 7.02 4.06
CA MET A 285 -7.47 7.82 3.03
C MET A 285 -7.96 6.89 1.93
N THR A 286 -9.24 6.98 1.59
CA THR A 286 -9.77 6.26 0.43
C THR A 286 -9.44 7.00 -0.87
N LEU A 287 -9.44 6.31 -2.01
CA LEU A 287 -9.35 6.96 -3.32
C LEU A 287 -10.47 7.99 -3.50
N GLU A 288 -11.70 7.72 -3.05
CA GLU A 288 -12.77 8.71 -3.04
C GLU A 288 -12.42 9.99 -2.26
N ASN A 289 -11.64 9.91 -1.17
CA ASN A 289 -11.18 11.11 -0.46
C ASN A 289 -10.12 11.92 -1.23
N LEU A 290 -9.45 11.28 -2.20
CA LEU A 290 -8.38 11.87 -3.01
C LEU A 290 -8.86 12.39 -4.37
N LEU A 291 -10.03 11.96 -4.84
CA LEU A 291 -10.63 12.43 -6.09
C LEU A 291 -11.22 13.85 -5.87
N ALA A 292 -10.57 14.86 -6.44
CA ALA A 292 -11.14 16.19 -6.64
C ALA A 292 -11.59 16.30 -8.11
N ASP A 293 -12.85 16.63 -8.38
CA ASP A 293 -13.41 16.75 -9.74
C ASP A 293 -13.20 15.51 -10.64
N GLY A 294 -13.08 14.32 -10.04
CA GLY A 294 -12.93 13.04 -10.75
C GLY A 294 -11.49 12.62 -11.05
N GLN A 295 -10.47 13.39 -10.65
CA GLN A 295 -9.06 12.98 -10.72
C GLN A 295 -8.33 13.18 -9.40
N VAL A 296 -7.25 12.42 -9.18
CA VAL A 296 -6.43 12.57 -7.98
C VAL A 296 -5.45 13.73 -8.18
N ASP A 297 -5.54 14.75 -7.33
CA ASP A 297 -4.54 15.80 -7.25
C ASP A 297 -3.29 15.27 -6.51
N HIS A 298 -2.22 15.03 -7.26
CA HIS A 298 -0.95 14.52 -6.72
C HIS A 298 -0.30 15.47 -5.70
N ALA A 299 -0.41 16.78 -5.89
CA ALA A 299 0.18 17.75 -4.97
C ALA A 299 -0.61 17.81 -3.66
N ASP A 300 -1.94 17.76 -3.76
CA ASP A 300 -2.82 17.69 -2.59
C ASP A 300 -2.62 16.39 -1.81
N PHE A 301 -2.50 15.25 -2.50
CA PHE A 301 -2.15 13.97 -1.89
C PHE A 301 -0.82 14.03 -1.13
N LEU A 302 0.24 14.52 -1.76
CA LEU A 302 1.56 14.63 -1.13
C LEU A 302 1.53 15.56 0.08
N ALA A 303 0.78 16.67 0.02
CA ALA A 303 0.61 17.58 1.15
C ALA A 303 -0.03 16.90 2.37
N ARG A 304 -1.05 16.05 2.14
CA ARG A 304 -1.70 15.26 3.21
C ARG A 304 -0.72 14.25 3.81
N VAL A 305 0.02 13.52 2.97
CA VAL A 305 1.00 12.52 3.44
C VAL A 305 2.16 13.18 4.19
N ASP A 306 2.66 14.33 3.71
CA ASP A 306 3.71 15.09 4.38
C ASP A 306 3.28 15.53 5.79
N ILE A 307 2.07 16.07 5.93
CA ILE A 307 1.53 16.50 7.24
C ILE A 307 1.37 15.30 8.17
N LEU A 308 0.82 14.18 7.68
CA LEU A 308 0.68 12.97 8.49
C LEU A 308 2.02 12.39 8.92
N GLY A 309 3.02 12.39 8.02
CA GLY A 309 4.39 11.96 8.32
C GLY A 309 5.06 12.84 9.37
N ALA A 310 4.91 14.16 9.28
CA ALA A 310 5.43 15.09 10.30
C ALA A 310 4.79 14.89 11.68
N LEU A 311 3.54 14.42 11.74
CA LEU A 311 2.86 14.02 12.97
C LEU A 311 3.19 12.58 13.42
N GLY A 312 4.15 11.91 12.77
CA GLY A 312 4.57 10.56 13.14
C GLY A 312 3.57 9.47 12.76
N ARG A 313 2.64 9.73 11.83
CA ARG A 313 1.52 8.81 11.52
C ARG A 313 1.86 7.90 10.33
N THR A 314 1.45 6.63 10.44
CA THR A 314 1.48 5.67 9.33
C THR A 314 0.22 5.85 8.48
N VAL A 315 0.37 5.88 7.16
CA VAL A 315 -0.71 6.17 6.22
C VAL A 315 -1.07 4.91 5.43
N LEU A 316 -2.37 4.67 5.27
CA LEU A 316 -2.95 3.64 4.43
C LEU A 316 -3.76 4.31 3.32
N ILE A 317 -3.46 4.04 2.06
CA ILE A 317 -4.29 4.46 0.93
C ILE A 317 -5.05 3.25 0.44
N SER A 318 -6.36 3.37 0.26
CA SER A 318 -7.21 2.23 -0.08
C SER A 318 -8.28 2.57 -1.12
N LYS A 319 -8.81 1.54 -1.77
CA LYS A 319 -10.07 1.64 -2.55
C LYS A 319 -11.29 1.08 -1.81
N PHE A 320 -11.19 0.94 -0.48
CA PHE A 320 -12.24 0.36 0.34
C PHE A 320 -13.29 1.41 0.70
N GLY A 321 -14.26 1.64 -0.19
CA GLY A 321 -15.40 2.51 0.12
C GLY A 321 -16.14 2.05 1.39
N GLU A 322 -16.45 0.76 1.49
CA GLU A 322 -17.18 0.19 2.61
C GLU A 322 -16.24 -0.39 3.69
N TYR A 323 -16.56 -0.12 4.96
CA TYR A 323 -15.75 -0.56 6.10
C TYR A 323 -15.61 -2.09 6.22
N TYR A 324 -16.59 -2.88 5.78
CA TYR A 324 -16.48 -4.34 5.81
C TYR A 324 -15.35 -4.85 4.89
N ARG A 325 -15.02 -4.13 3.81
CA ARG A 325 -13.92 -4.48 2.92
C ARG A 325 -12.57 -4.14 3.55
N LEU A 326 -12.47 -3.00 4.21
CA LEU A 326 -11.29 -2.63 5.01
C LEU A 326 -11.07 -3.66 6.14
N ALA A 327 -12.12 -4.02 6.88
CA ALA A 327 -12.05 -5.05 7.91
C ALA A 327 -11.55 -6.39 7.34
N ALA A 328 -12.16 -6.85 6.24
CA ALA A 328 -11.73 -8.07 5.55
C ALA A 328 -10.27 -8.02 5.11
N TYR A 329 -9.77 -6.88 4.64
CA TYR A 329 -8.36 -6.67 4.30
C TYR A 329 -7.45 -6.82 5.53
N LEU A 330 -7.78 -6.17 6.65
CA LEU A 330 -6.96 -6.19 7.86
C LEU A 330 -6.94 -7.58 8.52
N PHE A 331 -8.06 -8.30 8.52
CA PHE A 331 -8.16 -9.67 9.05
C PHE A 331 -7.25 -10.68 8.33
N ARG A 332 -6.75 -10.36 7.13
CA ARG A 332 -5.78 -11.21 6.43
C ARG A 332 -4.41 -11.19 7.09
N TYR A 333 -4.05 -10.07 7.75
CA TYR A 333 -2.69 -9.84 8.22
C TYR A 333 -2.53 -9.99 9.74
N THR A 334 -3.62 -9.83 10.50
CA THR A 334 -3.58 -9.98 11.95
C THR A 334 -4.84 -10.66 12.48
N ASN A 335 -4.65 -11.41 13.56
CA ASN A 335 -5.71 -11.96 14.41
C ASN A 335 -5.80 -11.25 15.77
N ARG A 336 -5.03 -10.17 15.96
CA ARG A 336 -5.08 -9.31 17.17
C ARG A 336 -6.26 -8.34 17.05
N ALA A 337 -6.50 -7.57 18.11
CA ALA A 337 -7.59 -6.60 18.16
C ALA A 337 -7.51 -5.57 17.02
N ILE A 338 -8.67 -5.28 16.41
CA ILE A 338 -8.82 -4.25 15.37
C ILE A 338 -9.89 -3.27 15.80
N GLY A 339 -9.56 -1.98 15.74
CA GLY A 339 -10.46 -0.88 16.04
C GLY A 339 -10.61 0.06 14.85
N LEU A 340 -11.84 0.49 14.57
CA LEU A 340 -12.11 1.56 13.61
C LEU A 340 -12.60 2.80 14.36
N VAL A 341 -11.89 3.90 14.18
CA VAL A 341 -12.16 5.20 14.80
C VAL A 341 -12.98 6.04 13.84
N MET A 342 -14.08 6.61 14.33
CA MET A 342 -14.98 7.41 13.51
C MET A 342 -15.89 8.32 14.34
N GLY A 343 -16.48 9.32 13.69
CA GLY A 343 -17.56 10.11 14.29
C GLY A 343 -18.93 9.46 14.12
N VAL A 344 -19.91 9.95 14.89
CA VAL A 344 -21.33 9.60 14.74
C VAL A 344 -21.83 9.62 13.27
N PRO A 345 -21.49 10.62 12.41
CA PRO A 345 -21.94 10.62 11.02
C PRO A 345 -21.53 9.37 10.23
N SER A 346 -20.31 8.86 10.45
CA SER A 346 -19.85 7.64 9.76
C SER A 346 -20.54 6.38 10.28
N LEU A 347 -20.86 6.32 11.58
CA LEU A 347 -21.67 5.22 12.14
C LEU A 347 -23.06 5.18 11.50
N ILE A 348 -23.67 6.34 11.27
CA ILE A 348 -24.97 6.44 10.58
C ILE A 348 -24.85 5.89 9.15
N GLU A 349 -23.80 6.27 8.41
CA GLU A 349 -23.58 5.75 7.05
C GLU A 349 -23.32 4.23 7.02
N ILE A 350 -22.65 3.66 8.03
CA ILE A 350 -22.48 2.19 8.16
C ILE A 350 -23.84 1.48 8.24
N LEU A 351 -24.85 2.11 8.84
CA LEU A 351 -26.19 1.56 8.99
C LEU A 351 -27.09 1.88 7.80
N ASN A 352 -26.56 2.50 6.73
CA ASN A 352 -27.32 2.83 5.54
C ASN A 352 -27.34 1.66 4.54
N GLU A 353 -28.50 1.02 4.36
CA GLU A 353 -28.67 -0.19 3.53
C GLU A 353 -28.32 0.02 2.04
N LYS A 354 -28.34 1.27 1.55
CA LYS A 354 -28.01 1.60 0.15
C LYS A 354 -26.62 1.08 -0.27
N TYR A 355 -25.67 1.00 0.67
CA TYR A 355 -24.30 0.54 0.41
C TYR A 355 -24.16 -0.98 0.28
N TYR A 356 -25.21 -1.74 0.57
CA TYR A 356 -25.15 -3.20 0.62
C TYR A 356 -26.09 -3.88 -0.37
N ALA A 357 -26.68 -3.12 -1.30
CA ALA A 357 -27.61 -3.66 -2.31
C ALA A 357 -26.99 -4.73 -3.23
N ASN A 358 -25.66 -4.74 -3.37
CA ASN A 358 -24.93 -5.71 -4.20
C ASN A 358 -24.48 -6.96 -3.42
N LEU A 359 -24.84 -7.10 -2.14
CA LEU A 359 -24.56 -8.28 -1.33
C LEU A 359 -25.82 -9.15 -1.22
N GLU A 360 -25.67 -10.46 -1.38
CA GLU A 360 -26.79 -11.41 -1.32
C GLU A 360 -27.53 -11.34 0.04
N GLY A 361 -26.78 -11.19 1.13
CA GLY A 361 -27.32 -11.02 2.49
C GLY A 361 -27.41 -9.57 2.95
N GLY A 362 -27.24 -8.59 2.06
CA GLY A 362 -27.38 -7.16 2.35
C GLY A 362 -26.55 -6.68 3.54
N ILE A 363 -27.15 -5.83 4.39
CA ILE A 363 -26.48 -5.27 5.58
C ILE A 363 -26.07 -6.34 6.60
N LEU A 364 -26.83 -7.43 6.73
CA LEU A 364 -26.50 -8.51 7.67
C LEU A 364 -25.21 -9.22 7.26
N GLU A 365 -25.04 -9.48 5.97
CA GLU A 365 -23.79 -10.03 5.44
C GLU A 365 -22.62 -9.06 5.65
N ALA A 366 -22.80 -7.77 5.36
CA ALA A 366 -21.77 -6.76 5.52
C ALA A 366 -21.28 -6.66 6.97
N LEU A 367 -22.20 -6.51 7.93
CA LEU A 367 -21.84 -6.38 9.34
C LEU A 367 -21.32 -7.69 9.92
N GLY A 368 -21.84 -8.84 9.49
CA GLY A 368 -21.31 -10.15 9.87
C GLY A 368 -19.85 -10.33 9.43
N ARG A 369 -19.51 -9.90 8.20
CA ARG A 369 -18.11 -9.87 7.71
C ARG A 369 -17.26 -8.88 8.51
N MET A 370 -17.77 -7.69 8.79
CA MET A 370 -17.04 -6.61 9.48
C MET A 370 -16.68 -6.99 10.92
N PHE A 371 -17.60 -7.62 11.65
CA PHE A 371 -17.44 -7.94 13.07
C PHE A 371 -16.90 -9.34 13.36
N LYS A 372 -16.67 -10.18 12.33
CA LYS A 372 -16.21 -11.59 12.44
C LYS A 372 -15.01 -11.81 13.39
N GLY A 373 -14.08 -10.86 13.47
CA GLY A 373 -12.87 -10.94 14.29
C GLY A 373 -12.94 -10.20 15.63
N GLY A 374 -14.14 -9.85 16.12
CA GLY A 374 -14.28 -9.03 17.32
C GLY A 374 -13.84 -7.57 17.12
N LEU A 375 -13.84 -7.09 15.87
CA LEU A 375 -13.55 -5.71 15.53
C LEU A 375 -14.50 -4.77 16.28
N LYS A 376 -14.01 -3.63 16.76
CA LYS A 376 -14.84 -2.64 17.47
C LYS A 376 -14.80 -1.28 16.77
N LEU A 377 -15.93 -0.58 16.79
CA LEU A 377 -16.05 0.81 16.38
C LEU A 377 -15.84 1.69 17.60
N TYR A 378 -14.99 2.72 17.49
CA TYR A 378 -14.75 3.72 18.52
C TYR A 378 -15.34 5.04 18.02
N VAL A 379 -16.44 5.46 18.65
CA VAL A 379 -17.34 6.47 18.10
C VAL A 379 -17.21 7.77 18.88
N TYR A 380 -16.69 8.78 18.18
CA TYR A 380 -16.55 10.14 18.65
C TYR A 380 -17.91 10.85 18.58
N PRO A 381 -18.32 11.56 19.65
CA PRO A 381 -19.62 12.22 19.67
C PRO A 381 -19.65 13.41 18.71
N MET A 382 -20.86 13.92 18.48
CA MET A 382 -21.07 15.14 17.71
C MET A 382 -22.03 16.08 18.43
N ILE A 383 -22.01 17.35 18.05
CA ILE A 383 -23.07 18.29 18.43
C ILE A 383 -24.17 18.20 17.37
N ASP A 384 -25.39 17.91 17.78
CA ASP A 384 -26.55 18.03 16.92
C ASP A 384 -26.86 19.52 16.69
N GLU A 385 -26.77 19.97 15.44
CA GLU A 385 -26.91 21.39 15.09
C GLU A 385 -28.30 21.95 15.40
N THR A 386 -29.33 21.10 15.40
CA THR A 386 -30.72 21.52 15.62
C THR A 386 -31.01 21.76 17.11
N SER A 387 -30.56 20.84 17.97
CA SER A 387 -30.82 20.87 19.41
C SER A 387 -29.68 21.47 20.24
N GLY A 388 -28.48 21.60 19.68
CA GLY A 388 -27.27 22.01 20.37
C GLY A 388 -26.74 21.00 21.39
N LYS A 389 -27.33 19.79 21.45
CA LYS A 389 -26.97 18.74 22.41
C LYS A 389 -25.87 17.84 21.84
N VAL A 390 -25.06 17.28 22.73
CA VAL A 390 -24.11 16.24 22.38
C VAL A 390 -24.87 14.94 22.14
N VAL A 391 -24.63 14.31 20.99
CA VAL A 391 -25.16 13.01 20.61
C VAL A 391 -24.01 12.02 20.55
N THR A 392 -24.15 10.90 21.25
CA THR A 392 -23.16 9.82 21.29
C THR A 392 -23.57 8.65 20.38
N GLY A 393 -22.62 7.74 20.13
CA GLY A 393 -22.83 6.61 19.21
C GLY A 393 -24.04 5.74 19.56
N THR A 394 -24.36 5.53 20.85
CA THR A 394 -25.49 4.69 21.28
C THR A 394 -26.86 5.39 21.21
N GLN A 395 -26.87 6.71 21.04
CA GLN A 395 -28.08 7.54 21.07
C GLN A 395 -28.64 7.86 19.69
N ILE A 396 -28.00 7.38 18.62
CA ILE A 396 -28.42 7.67 17.25
C ILE A 396 -29.76 7.03 16.91
N GLN A 397 -30.53 7.69 16.06
CA GLN A 397 -31.76 7.13 15.52
C GLN A 397 -31.46 6.32 14.26
N VAL A 398 -31.92 5.06 14.26
CA VAL A 398 -31.77 4.14 13.13
C VAL A 398 -33.13 3.80 12.52
N ALA A 399 -33.12 3.35 11.25
CA ALA A 399 -34.34 2.89 10.57
C ALA A 399 -35.06 1.79 11.39
N ARG A 400 -36.40 1.76 11.33
CA ARG A 400 -37.22 0.89 12.19
C ARG A 400 -36.83 -0.59 12.09
N ASN A 401 -36.54 -1.07 10.89
CA ASN A 401 -36.10 -2.43 10.58
C ASN A 401 -34.69 -2.75 11.13
N LEU A 402 -33.85 -1.75 11.39
CA LEU A 402 -32.47 -1.93 11.87
C LEU A 402 -32.31 -1.82 13.39
N ARG A 403 -33.38 -1.47 14.13
CA ARG A 403 -33.31 -1.24 15.59
C ARG A 403 -32.76 -2.44 16.37
N SER A 404 -33.24 -3.64 16.09
CA SER A 404 -32.79 -4.87 16.76
C SER A 404 -31.34 -5.19 16.42
N LEU A 405 -30.94 -4.97 15.16
CA LEU A 405 -29.57 -5.17 14.71
C LEU A 405 -28.62 -4.19 15.39
N PHE A 406 -28.98 -2.90 15.43
CA PHE A 406 -28.18 -1.90 16.11
C PHE A 406 -28.08 -2.18 17.62
N ARG A 407 -29.20 -2.57 18.26
CA ARG A 407 -29.20 -2.96 19.66
C ARG A 407 -28.27 -4.15 19.93
N TYR A 408 -28.26 -5.15 19.05
CA TYR A 408 -27.31 -6.25 19.10
C TYR A 408 -25.85 -5.77 19.03
N LEU A 409 -25.53 -4.77 18.19
CA LEU A 409 -24.17 -4.20 18.15
C LEU A 409 -23.77 -3.54 19.47
N ILE A 410 -24.69 -2.81 20.11
CA ILE A 410 -24.46 -2.15 21.40
C ILE A 410 -24.29 -3.19 22.52
N ASP A 411 -25.22 -4.14 22.63
CA ASP A 411 -25.24 -5.14 23.71
C ASP A 411 -24.00 -6.05 23.66
N ASN A 412 -23.46 -6.30 22.46
CA ASN A 412 -22.22 -7.07 22.26
C ASN A 412 -20.94 -6.21 22.26
N GLN A 413 -21.02 -4.94 22.65
CA GLN A 413 -19.87 -4.05 22.77
C GLN A 413 -19.09 -3.84 21.45
N TYR A 414 -19.73 -4.01 20.30
CA TYR A 414 -19.14 -3.71 19.00
C TYR A 414 -19.01 -2.21 18.73
N VAL A 415 -19.79 -1.39 19.43
CA VAL A 415 -19.72 0.07 19.41
C VAL A 415 -19.27 0.57 20.78
N GLN A 416 -18.14 1.26 20.83
CA GLN A 416 -17.54 1.86 22.02
C GLN A 416 -17.58 3.37 21.88
N GLU A 417 -18.16 4.06 22.86
CA GLU A 417 -18.19 5.52 22.86
C GLU A 417 -16.86 6.09 23.36
N ILE A 418 -16.43 7.19 22.74
CA ILE A 418 -15.30 7.98 23.22
C ILE A 418 -15.87 9.03 24.18
N THR A 419 -15.66 8.84 25.48
CA THR A 419 -16.22 9.69 26.54
C THR A 419 -15.23 10.72 27.09
N ASP A 420 -13.94 10.49 26.87
CA ASP A 420 -12.84 11.36 27.30
C ASP A 420 -12.30 12.11 26.09
N TYR A 421 -12.81 13.34 25.89
CA TYR A 421 -12.52 14.21 24.74
C TYR A 421 -12.67 15.69 25.13
N HIS A 422 -12.14 16.57 24.28
CA HIS A 422 -12.23 18.02 24.39
C HIS A 422 -13.51 18.54 23.71
N SER A 423 -14.47 18.98 24.54
CA SER A 423 -15.78 19.45 24.07
C SER A 423 -15.71 20.61 23.06
N GLU A 424 -14.70 21.46 23.19
CA GLU A 424 -14.41 22.60 22.32
C GLU A 424 -14.01 22.17 20.90
N TYR A 425 -13.42 20.98 20.74
CA TYR A 425 -13.01 20.45 19.43
C TYR A 425 -14.17 19.85 18.66
N LEU A 426 -15.31 19.57 19.29
CA LEU A 426 -16.53 19.10 18.60
C LEU A 426 -17.06 20.11 17.56
N ARG A 427 -16.68 21.39 17.68
CA ARG A 427 -17.05 22.46 16.75
C ARG A 427 -16.03 22.68 15.61
N ILE A 428 -14.97 21.88 15.57
CA ILE A 428 -13.95 21.97 14.53
C ILE A 428 -14.31 21.00 13.40
N HIS A 429 -14.83 21.54 12.30
CA HIS A 429 -15.14 20.77 11.10
C HIS A 429 -14.04 20.97 10.04
N PRO A 430 -13.43 19.88 9.51
CA PRO A 430 -12.37 20.00 8.50
C PRO A 430 -12.74 20.85 7.26
N PRO A 431 -13.96 20.76 6.69
CA PRO A 431 -14.35 21.64 5.57
C PRO A 431 -14.29 23.13 5.91
N ASP A 432 -14.67 23.52 7.12
CA ASP A 432 -14.64 24.92 7.56
C ASP A 432 -13.20 25.42 7.75
N VAL A 433 -12.32 24.56 8.28
CA VAL A 433 -10.89 24.86 8.42
C VAL A 433 -10.28 25.12 7.05
N LEU A 434 -10.58 24.26 6.07
CA LEU A 434 -10.11 24.40 4.69
C LEU A 434 -10.63 25.70 4.05
N ALA A 435 -11.93 26.00 4.19
CA ALA A 435 -12.51 27.22 3.65
C ALA A 435 -11.89 28.50 4.27
N LYS A 436 -11.62 28.50 5.58
CA LYS A 436 -10.93 29.61 6.28
C LYS A 436 -9.49 29.77 5.78
N LEU A 437 -8.76 28.67 5.61
CA LEU A 437 -7.41 28.65 5.07
C LEU A 437 -7.34 29.23 3.64
N GLN A 438 -8.29 28.86 2.78
CA GLN A 438 -8.34 29.29 1.38
C GLN A 438 -8.86 30.72 1.19
N SER A 439 -9.59 31.26 2.17
CA SER A 439 -10.06 32.65 2.17
C SER A 439 -9.07 33.63 2.82
N GLY A 440 -7.96 33.14 3.39
CA GLY A 440 -7.00 33.96 4.13
C GLY A 440 -7.45 34.34 5.54
N ASN A 441 -8.45 33.66 6.10
CA ASN A 441 -8.91 33.90 7.47
C ASN A 441 -8.04 33.15 8.48
N SER A 442 -7.14 33.83 9.19
CA SER A 442 -6.17 33.25 10.14
C SER A 442 -6.78 32.51 11.34
N SER A 443 -8.10 32.54 11.56
CA SER A 443 -8.74 31.77 12.64
C SER A 443 -8.54 30.25 12.52
N TRP A 444 -8.27 29.72 11.32
CA TRP A 444 -7.96 28.29 11.13
C TRP A 444 -6.73 27.82 11.91
N GLU A 445 -5.78 28.72 12.20
CA GLU A 445 -4.53 28.40 12.89
C GLU A 445 -4.77 27.89 14.32
N ARG A 446 -5.91 28.26 14.93
CA ARG A 446 -6.30 27.79 16.27
C ARG A 446 -7.00 26.43 16.25
N MET A 447 -7.29 25.89 15.05
CA MET A 447 -8.08 24.68 14.85
C MET A 447 -7.20 23.45 14.53
N VAL A 448 -5.89 23.66 14.33
CA VAL A 448 -4.93 22.62 13.96
C VAL A 448 -3.66 22.71 14.80
N PRO A 449 -2.85 21.64 14.90
CA PRO A 449 -1.58 21.66 15.64
C PRO A 449 -0.58 22.69 15.07
N PRO A 450 0.33 23.24 15.90
CA PRO A 450 1.31 24.24 15.46
C PRO A 450 2.23 23.75 14.34
N GLU A 451 2.65 22.47 14.35
CA GLU A 451 3.46 21.90 13.26
C GLU A 451 2.70 21.95 11.92
N VAL A 452 1.40 21.66 11.94
CA VAL A 452 0.53 21.71 10.75
C VAL A 452 0.41 23.14 10.23
N VAL A 453 0.25 24.14 11.12
CA VAL A 453 0.26 25.55 10.74
C VAL A 453 1.57 25.92 10.03
N HIS A 454 2.71 25.54 10.62
CA HIS A 454 4.03 25.83 10.07
C HIS A 454 4.19 25.23 8.67
N MET A 455 3.84 23.96 8.49
CA MET A 455 3.97 23.27 7.20
C MET A 455 3.08 23.90 6.12
N ILE A 456 1.80 24.14 6.44
CA ILE A 456 0.85 24.73 5.50
C ILE A 456 1.34 26.10 5.03
N LYS A 457 1.79 26.97 5.95
CA LYS A 457 2.28 28.30 5.59
C LYS A 457 3.58 28.25 4.79
N LYS A 458 4.51 27.37 5.16
CA LYS A 458 5.84 27.26 4.53
C LYS A 458 5.78 26.66 3.12
N ARG A 459 4.89 25.69 2.91
CA ARG A 459 4.74 24.96 1.64
C ARG A 459 3.55 25.42 0.81
N GLU A 460 2.77 26.37 1.31
CA GLU A 460 1.55 26.89 0.69
C GLU A 460 0.53 25.79 0.36
N PHE A 461 0.43 24.79 1.24
CA PHE A 461 -0.46 23.64 1.04
C PHE A 461 -1.95 24.03 1.06
N PHE A 462 -2.76 23.19 0.41
CA PHE A 462 -4.23 23.28 0.38
C PHE A 462 -4.79 24.59 -0.17
N GLY A 463 -4.02 25.32 -0.98
CA GLY A 463 -4.42 26.62 -1.52
C GLY A 463 -4.38 27.74 -0.47
N TYR A 464 -3.48 27.64 0.51
CA TYR A 464 -3.28 28.65 1.54
C TYR A 464 -3.13 30.05 0.94
N ARG A 465 -3.96 30.98 1.42
CA ARG A 465 -3.83 32.40 1.10
C ARG A 465 -3.33 33.14 2.33
N ARG A 466 -2.39 34.07 2.12
CA ARG A 466 -1.92 34.95 3.20
C ARG A 466 -3.08 35.79 3.73
N PRO A 467 -3.06 36.16 5.02
CA PRO A 467 -4.08 37.01 5.59
C PRO A 467 -4.26 38.29 4.76
N ILE A 468 -5.51 38.60 4.42
CA ILE A 468 -5.85 39.90 3.85
C ILE A 468 -5.62 40.90 4.99
N ALA A 469 -4.61 41.77 4.84
CA ALA A 469 -4.42 42.89 5.76
C ALA A 469 -5.72 43.72 5.74
N ALA A 470 -6.34 43.86 6.92
CA ALA A 470 -7.55 44.67 7.11
C ALA A 470 -7.26 46.16 6.88
#